data_AF-A0A6I4Z2Y4-F1
#
_entry.id   AF-A0A6I4Z2Y4-F1
#
_cell.length_a   1.000
_cell.length_b   1.000
_cell.length_c   1.000
_cell.angle_alpha   90.00
_cell.angle_beta   90.00
_cell.angle_gamma   90.00
#
_symmetry.space_group_name_H-M   'P 1'
#
loop_
_entity.id
_entity.type
_entity.pdbx_description
1 polymer ?
#
loop_
_entity_poly.entity_id
_entity_poly.type
_entity_poly.pdbx_seq_one_letter_code
_entity_poly.pdbx_strand_id
1 'polypeptide(L)' 'MEAPDFTLPDLDGTLHSLSDQRGKKVLLVAYASW' A
#
# COMPACT_ATOMS: atom_id res chain seq x y z
N MET A 1 11.74 -13.48 2.87
CA MET A 1 10.99 -12.56 3.75
C MET A 1 9.80 -12.07 2.95
N GLU A 2 8.59 -12.24 3.47
CA GLU A 2 7.36 -11.72 2.85
C GLU A 2 7.01 -10.39 3.52
N ALA A 3 6.53 -9.41 2.75
CA ALA A 3 6.06 -8.16 3.34
C ALA A 3 4.77 -8.43 4.15
N PRO A 4 4.61 -7.80 5.32
CA PRO A 4 3.36 -7.90 6.08
C PRO A 4 2.22 -7.31 5.26
N ASP A 5 1.05 -7.96 5.30
CA ASP A 5 -0.16 -7.40 4.69
C ASP A 5 -0.67 -6.25 5.56
N PHE A 6 -1.02 -5.13 4.94
CA PHE A 6 -1.59 -3.97 5.62
C PHE A 6 -2.60 -3.27 4.71
N THR A 7 -3.55 -2.60 5.35
CA THR A 7 -4.62 -1.84 4.69
C THR A 7 -4.52 -0.38 5.08
N LEU A 8 -4.50 0.52 4.11
CA LEU A 8 -4.45 1.97 4.33
C LEU A 8 -5.53 2.68 3.50
N PRO A 9 -6.14 3.77 4.03
CA PRO A 9 -7.00 4.62 3.23
C PRO A 9 -6.18 5.44 2.23
N ASP A 10 -6.75 5.71 1.05
CA ASP A 10 -6.27 6.75 0.15
C ASP A 10 -6.83 8.13 0.55
N LEU A 11 -6.60 9.13 -0.31
CA LEU A 11 -7.04 10.50 -0.10
C LEU A 11 -8.57 10.66 -0.09
N ASP A 12 -9.30 9.76 -0.75
CA ASP A 12 -10.76 9.74 -0.79
C ASP A 12 -11.34 8.89 0.37
N GLY A 13 -10.48 8.34 1.23
CA GLY A 13 -10.85 7.46 2.34
C GLY A 13 -11.13 6.01 1.91
N THR A 14 -10.87 5.66 0.66
CA THR A 14 -11.05 4.29 0.16
C THR A 14 -9.93 3.41 0.71
N LEU A 15 -10.28 2.27 1.29
CA LEU A 15 -9.30 1.33 1.83
C LEU A 15 -8.66 0.49 0.71
N HIS A 16 -7.33 0.42 0.73
CA HIS A 16 -6.52 -0.40 -0.17
C HIS A 16 -5.64 -1.35 0.63
N SER A 17 -5.58 -2.63 0.24
CA SER A 17 -4.71 -3.62 0.88
C SER A 17 -3.50 -3.96 0.01
N LEU A 18 -2.37 -4.26 0.65
CA LEU A 18 -1.16 -4.68 -0.07
C LEU A 18 -1.38 -5.97 -0.87
N SER A 19 -2.21 -6.88 -0.35
CA SER A 19 -2.61 -8.11 -1.02
C SER A 19 -3.34 -7.91 -2.36
N ASP A 20 -4.06 -6.80 -2.56
CA ASP A 20 -4.76 -6.48 -3.82
C ASP A 20 -3.80 -6.25 -4.99
N GLN A 21 -2.53 -6.00 -4.69
CA GLN A 21 -1.48 -5.68 -5.66
C GLN A 21 -0.51 -6.84 -5.90
N ARG A 22 -0.76 -8.03 -5.34
CA ARG A 22 0.07 -9.22 -5.60
C ARG A 22 0.10 -9.56 -7.10
N GLY A 23 1.28 -9.96 -7.59
CA GLY A 23 1.48 -10.34 -8.99
C GLY A 23 1.63 -9.16 -9.96
N LYS A 24 1.53 -7.91 -9.48
CA LYS A 24 1.77 -6.69 -10.27
C LYS A 24 3.09 -6.05 -9.85
N LYS A 25 3.82 -5.45 -10.80
CA LYS A 25 4.99 -4.61 -10.47
C LYS A 25 4.49 -3.28 -9.91
N VAL A 26 4.52 -3.12 -8.60
CA VAL A 26 4.04 -1.92 -7.90
C VAL A 26 5.19 -1.29 -7.11
N LEU A 27 5.36 0.03 -7.22
CA LEU A 27 6.28 0.81 -6.40
C LEU A 27 5.48 1.47 -5.26
N LEU A 28 5.72 1.02 -4.03
CA LEU A 28 5.18 1.69 -2.85
C LEU A 28 6.10 2.85 -2.48
N VAL A 29 5.59 4.09 -2.55
CA VAL A 29 6.31 5.29 -2.13
C VAL A 29 5.65 5.84 -0.87
N ALA A 30 6.30 5.66 0.27
CA ALA A 30 5.91 6.29 1.53
C ALA A 30 6.82 7.49 1.78
N TYR A 31 6.22 8.69 1.92
CA TYR A 31 6.94 9.94 2.17
C TYR A 31 6.26 10.71 3.29
N ALA A 32 7.06 11.39 4.12
CA ALA A 32 6.62 12.38 5.08
C ALA A 32 7.62 13.55 5.04
N SER A 33 7.13 14.79 5.11
CA SER A 33 7.92 16.01 4.93
C SER A 33 8.44 16.62 6.23
N TRP A 34 8.61 15.80 7.28
CA TRP A 34 9.03 16.24 8.60
C TRP A 34 10.41 15.69 9.00
#